data_AF-A0A3B9AIV9-F1
#
_entry.id   AF-A0A3B9AIV9-F1
#
_cell.length_a   1.000
_cell.length_b   1.000
_cell.length_c   1.000
_cell.angle_alpha   90.00
_cell.angle_beta   90.00
_cell.angle_gamma   90.00
#
_symmetry.space_group_name_H-M   'P 1'
#
loop_
_entity.id
_entity.type
_entity.pdbx_description
1 polymer ?
#
loop_
_entity_poly.entity_id
_entity_poly.type
_entity_poly.pdbx_seq_one_letter_code
_entity_poly.pdbx_strand_id
1 'polypeptide(L)'
;GSDLDLVFLYGGEPGGYTSGERCIDNETFFARLGQRVIHILNTATAGGVLYEVDMRLRPSGNSGMLVSSLEAYEKYQREDAWTWEH
;
A
#
# COMPACT_ATOMS: atom_id res chain seq x y z
N GLY A 1 -21.31 -1.96 -6.21
CA GLY A 1 -20.57 -0.75 -6.56
C GLY A 1 -19.39 -1.16 -7.41
N SER A 2 -18.66 -0.21 -8.00
CA SER A 2 -17.34 -0.52 -8.57
C SER A 2 -16.33 -0.60 -7.43
N ASP A 3 -15.46 -1.61 -7.49
CA ASP A 3 -14.35 -1.77 -6.55
C ASP A 3 -13.27 -0.71 -6.83
N LEU A 4 -12.51 -0.37 -5.80
CA LEU A 4 -11.40 0.57 -5.91
C LEU A 4 -10.07 -0.18 -5.83
N ASP A 5 -9.41 -0.31 -6.97
CA ASP A 5 -8.07 -0.88 -7.06
C ASP A 5 -7.03 0.12 -6.54
N LEU A 6 -6.31 -0.25 -5.48
CA LEU A 6 -5.30 0.60 -4.85
C LEU A 6 -3.93 -0.08 -4.73
N VAL A 7 -2.88 0.72 -4.90
CA VAL A 7 -1.49 0.37 -4.58
C VAL A 7 -0.91 1.48 -3.73
N PHE A 8 -0.34 1.14 -2.57
CA PHE A 8 0.28 2.13 -1.69
C PHE A 8 1.79 2.18 -1.91
N LEU A 9 2.28 3.37 -2.22
CA LEU A 9 3.70 3.65 -2.38
C LEU A 9 4.14 4.71 -1.39
N TYR A 10 5.38 4.60 -0.91
CA TYR A 10 5.99 5.65 -0.10
C TYR A 10 7.35 6.06 -0.67
N GLY A 11 7.68 7.34 -0.49
CA GLY A 11 8.98 7.90 -0.84
C GLY A 11 9.89 8.06 0.38
N GLY A 12 11.19 8.20 0.14
CA GLY A 12 12.21 8.38 1.17
C GLY A 12 13.38 7.42 0.98
N GLU A 13 14.46 7.65 1.72
CA GLU A 13 15.61 6.74 1.69
C GLU A 13 15.24 5.38 2.32
N PRO A 14 15.71 4.26 1.72
CA PRO A 14 15.59 2.94 2.34
C PRO A 14 16.15 2.95 3.77
N GLY A 15 15.45 2.32 4.70
CA GLY A 15 15.85 2.31 6.11
C GLY A 15 15.67 3.64 6.84
N GLY A 16 14.88 4.57 6.28
CA GLY A 16 14.49 5.79 6.98
C GLY A 16 13.55 5.52 8.16
N TYR A 17 13.49 6.49 9.08
CA TYR A 17 12.69 6.44 10.30
C TYR A 17 11.84 7.70 10.47
N THR A 18 10.75 7.57 11.22
CA THR A 18 9.91 8.70 11.64
C THR A 18 10.61 9.55 12.70
N SER A 19 10.27 10.85 12.75
CA SER A 19 10.86 11.83 13.68
C SER A 19 10.00 12.10 14.92
N GLY A 20 8.95 11.32 15.15
CA GLY A 20 8.04 11.49 16.29
C GLY A 20 8.61 10.95 17.60
N GLU A 21 7.89 11.20 18.70
CA GLU A 21 8.26 10.75 20.06
C GLU A 21 8.56 9.24 20.11
N ARG A 22 7.78 8.44 19.35
CA ARG A 22 8.09 7.04 19.08
C ARG A 22 8.60 6.89 17.65
N CYS A 23 9.92 6.87 17.52
CA CYS A 23 10.61 6.56 16.29
C CYS A 23 10.33 5.11 15.86
N ILE A 24 9.88 4.94 14.62
CA ILE A 24 9.67 3.65 13.96
C ILE A 24 10.19 3.73 12.53
N ASP A 25 10.52 2.60 11.93
CA ASP A 25 10.91 2.55 10.52
C ASP A 25 9.75 2.99 9.61
N ASN A 26 10.11 3.59 8.47
CA ASN A 26 9.15 4.13 7.51
C ASN A 26 8.21 3.05 6.96
N GLU A 27 8.70 1.82 6.71
CA GLU A 27 7.88 0.71 6.23
C GLU A 27 6.72 0.41 7.19
N THR A 28 7.02 0.29 8.48
CA THR A 28 6.03 0.08 9.53
C THR A 28 5.06 1.25 9.63
N PHE A 29 5.55 2.49 9.55
CA PHE A 29 4.69 3.67 9.59
C PHE A 29 3.68 3.68 8.43
N PHE A 30 4.16 3.53 7.19
CA PHE A 30 3.31 3.58 6.00
C PHE A 30 2.41 2.34 5.88
N ALA A 31 2.84 1.17 6.34
CA ALA A 31 1.97 -0.01 6.41
C ALA A 31 0.77 0.24 7.34
N ARG A 32 1.00 0.85 8.52
CA ARG A 32 -0.08 1.22 9.45
C ARG A 32 -1.00 2.29 8.85
N LEU A 33 -0.43 3.26 8.15
CA LEU A 33 -1.22 4.29 7.46
C LEU A 33 -2.12 3.66 6.38
N GLY A 34 -1.56 2.79 5.52
CA GLY A 34 -2.32 2.08 4.49
C GLY A 34 -3.45 1.24 5.07
N GLN A 35 -3.19 0.49 6.15
CA GLN A 35 -4.25 -0.26 6.86
C GLN A 35 -5.36 0.66 7.38
N ARG A 36 -4.99 1.83 7.91
CA ARG A 36 -5.97 2.80 8.41
C ARG A 36 -6.82 3.41 7.29
N VAL A 37 -6.22 3.67 6.12
CA VAL A 37 -6.95 4.13 4.93
C VAL A 37 -7.94 3.07 4.46
N ILE A 38 -7.50 1.80 4.33
CA ILE A 38 -8.38 0.68 3.96
C ILE A 38 -9.53 0.55 4.95
N HIS A 39 -9.24 0.63 6.25
CA HIS A 39 -10.24 0.56 7.29
C HIS A 39 -11.28 1.68 7.14
N ILE A 40 -10.87 2.93 6.92
CA ILE A 40 -11.79 4.05 6.73
C ILE A 40 -12.70 3.84 5.52
N LEU A 41 -12.18 3.29 4.42
CA LEU A 41 -12.94 3.04 3.19
C LEU A 41 -13.95 1.89 3.35
N ASN A 42 -13.54 0.80 4.01
CA ASN A 42 -14.33 -0.43 4.14
C ASN A 42 -15.24 -0.47 5.37
N THR A 43 -15.08 0.44 6.34
CA THR A 43 -15.87 0.39 7.58
C THR A 43 -17.31 0.79 7.32
N ALA A 44 -18.23 -0.11 7.69
CA ALA A 44 -19.65 0.17 7.67
C ALA A 44 -20.02 1.19 8.76
N THR A 45 -20.58 2.31 8.34
CA THR A 45 -21.13 3.34 9.23
C THR A 45 -22.65 3.40 9.09
N ALA A 46 -23.32 4.28 9.85
CA ALA A 46 -24.76 4.53 9.68
C ALA A 46 -25.11 5.02 8.25
N GLY A 47 -24.15 5.57 7.51
CA GLY A 47 -24.30 5.95 6.10
C GLY A 47 -23.93 4.86 5.08
N GLY A 48 -23.61 3.65 5.54
CA GLY A 48 -23.08 2.57 4.70
C GLY A 48 -21.56 2.54 4.66
N VAL A 49 -21.02 1.76 3.71
CA VAL A 49 -19.58 1.65 3.38
C VAL A 49 -19.27 2.64 2.25
N LEU A 50 -18.07 3.20 2.21
CA LEU A 50 -17.67 4.13 1.13
C LEU A 50 -17.38 3.37 -0.17
N TYR A 51 -16.39 2.49 -0.15
CA TYR A 51 -15.96 1.67 -1.29
C TYR A 51 -15.43 0.34 -0.81
N GLU A 52 -15.56 -0.70 -1.62
CA GLU A 52 -14.82 -1.94 -1.45
C GLU A 52 -13.43 -1.76 -2.07
N VAL A 53 -12.38 -1.98 -1.27
CA VAL A 53 -10.98 -1.81 -1.72
C VAL A 53 -10.42 -3.15 -2.21
N ASP A 54 -9.91 -3.16 -3.44
CA ASP A 54 -9.13 -4.26 -3.99
C ASP A 54 -7.63 -3.92 -3.99
N MET A 55 -6.82 -4.80 -3.38
CA MET A 55 -5.37 -4.63 -3.24
C MET A 55 -4.59 -5.65 -4.06
N ARG A 56 -5.24 -6.41 -4.95
CA ARG A 56 -4.60 -7.51 -5.69
C ARG A 56 -3.53 -7.06 -6.69
N LEU A 57 -3.59 -5.81 -7.16
CA LEU A 57 -2.63 -5.23 -8.11
C LEU A 57 -1.31 -4.76 -7.48
N ARG A 58 -1.14 -4.87 -6.15
CA ARG A 58 0.14 -4.51 -5.52
C ARG A 58 1.25 -5.49 -5.90
N PRO A 59 2.54 -5.10 -5.86
CA PRO A 59 3.66 -5.99 -6.13
C PRO A 59 3.55 -7.31 -5.35
N SER A 60 3.77 -8.43 -6.02
CA SER A 60 3.60 -9.78 -5.44
C SER A 60 2.19 -10.12 -4.94
N GLY A 61 1.17 -9.33 -5.34
CA GLY A 61 -0.24 -9.58 -5.06
C GLY A 61 -0.55 -9.70 -3.56
N ASN A 62 -1.37 -10.69 -3.19
CA ASN A 62 -1.81 -10.86 -1.80
C ASN A 62 -0.72 -11.23 -0.80
N SER A 63 0.43 -11.71 -1.28
CA SER A 63 1.58 -12.08 -0.45
C SER A 63 2.60 -10.94 -0.31
N GLY A 64 2.45 -9.86 -1.08
CA GLY A 64 3.32 -8.70 -1.02
C GLY A 64 3.05 -7.80 0.18
N MET A 65 4.05 -7.01 0.55
CA MET A 65 3.89 -5.94 1.53
C MET A 65 2.74 -5.01 1.11
N LEU A 66 1.99 -4.51 2.09
CA LEU A 66 0.87 -3.61 1.81
C LEU A 66 1.33 -2.32 1.11
N VAL A 67 2.52 -1.86 1.48
CA VAL A 67 3.16 -0.66 0.97
C VAL A 67 4.54 -1.03 0.44
N SER A 68 4.93 -0.44 -0.68
CA SER A 68 6.27 -0.57 -1.24
C SER A 68 6.97 0.78 -1.28
N SER A 69 8.29 0.81 -1.14
CA SER A 69 9.05 2.01 -1.44
C SER A 69 8.97 2.28 -2.94
N LEU A 70 9.10 3.55 -3.34
CA LEU A 70 9.10 3.93 -4.75
C LEU A 70 10.21 3.22 -5.53
N GLU A 71 11.41 3.08 -4.93
CA GLU A 71 12.54 2.38 -5.52
C GLU A 71 12.25 0.89 -5.71
N ALA A 72 11.69 0.21 -4.70
CA ALA A 72 11.31 -1.21 -4.82
C ALA A 72 10.21 -1.42 -5.85
N TYR A 73 9.25 -0.49 -5.94
CA TYR A 73 8.19 -0.53 -6.95
C TYR A 73 8.73 -0.33 -8.37
N GLU A 74 9.63 0.63 -8.57
CA GLU A 74 10.28 0.84 -9.86
C GLU A 74 11.08 -0.40 -10.28
N LYS A 75 11.84 -0.98 -9.34
CA LYS A 75 12.58 -2.22 -9.57
C LYS A 75 11.65 -3.37 -9.96
N TYR A 76 10.57 -3.59 -9.20
CA TYR A 76 9.57 -4.62 -9.49
C TYR A 76 8.95 -4.42 -10.88
N GLN A 77 8.55 -3.20 -11.23
CA GLN A 77 7.96 -2.91 -12.55
C GLN A 77 8.96 -3.14 -13.71
N ARG A 78 10.25 -2.92 -13.47
CA ARG A 78 11.30 -3.08 -14.48
C ARG A 78 11.75 -4.54 -14.63
N GLU A 79 11.86 -5.26 -13.54
CA GLU A 79 12.48 -6.60 -13.49
C GLU A 79 11.45 -7.73 -13.50
N ASP A 80 10.32 -7.57 -12.80
CA ASP A 80 9.38 -8.66 -12.51
C ASP A 80 8.02 -8.51 -13.22
N ALA A 81 7.58 -7.28 -13.54
CA ALA A 81 6.27 -7.06 -14.16
C ALA A 81 6.20 -7.52 -15.64
N TRP A 82 7.32 -7.97 -16.22
CA TRP A 82 7.38 -8.42 -17.61
C TRP A 82 7.25 -9.93 -17.73
N THR A 83 5.99 -10.40 -17.87
CA THR A 83 5.64 -11.47 -18.83
C THR A 83 4.12 -11.64 -19.05
N TRP A 84 3.25 -11.10 -18.19
CA TRP A 84 1.78 -11.30 -18.30
C TRP A 84 0.91 -10.03 -18.36
N GLU A 85 1.51 -8.82 -18.31
CA GLU A 85 0.80 -7.53 -18.40
C GLU A 85 1.16 -6.70 -19.67
N HIS A 86 1.63 -7.34 -20.74
CA HIS A 86 1.68 -6.76 -22.09
C HIS A 86 0.86 -7.63 -23.06
#